data_AF-P0C1E7-F1
#
_entry.id   AF-P0C1E7-F1
#
_cell.length_a   1.000
_cell.length_b   1.000
_cell.length_c   1.000
_cell.angle_alpha   90.00
_cell.angle_beta   90.00
_cell.angle_gamma   90.00
#
_symmetry.space_group_name_H-M   'P 1'
#
loop_
_entity.id
_entity.type
_entity.pdbx_description
1 polymer ?
#
loop_
_entity_poly.entity_id
_entity_poly.type
_entity_poly.pdbx_seq_one_letter_code
_entity_poly.pdbx_strand_id
1 'polypeptide(L)'
;PSALRLVLLNKADAPEALKSFAEVLKVRLFEKQFGWPVFIISAVARKALDPLKYKLLEIVQDARKKRPKEKAESVIIKPKAVVHRTKGQFQIKPDPEVQGGFIITGEKPERWILQTDFENDEAVGYLADRLSKLGIEDGLRKAGAHVGANVTIGGISFEWEPMTTAGDDPILTGRGTDVRLEQTSRISAAERKRASQVRRGLIDELDYGEDQEASRERWEG
;
A
#
# COMPACT_ATOMS: atom_id res chain seq x y z
N PRO A 1 19.43 5.79 -43.37
CA PRO A 1 19.11 4.64 -44.24
C PRO A 1 18.03 5.01 -45.26
N SER A 2 18.39 5.11 -46.55
CA SER A 2 17.43 5.26 -47.63
C SER A 2 16.40 4.14 -47.56
N ALA A 3 15.12 4.48 -47.36
CA ALA A 3 14.05 3.50 -47.38
C ALA A 3 14.07 2.77 -48.73
N LEU A 4 14.14 1.43 -48.68
CA LEU A 4 14.11 0.63 -49.89
C LEU A 4 12.77 0.84 -50.59
N ARG A 5 12.80 1.14 -51.90
CA ARG A 5 11.61 1.40 -52.72
C ARG A 5 11.41 0.25 -53.69
N LEU A 6 10.14 -0.11 -53.88
CA LEU A 6 9.70 -1.14 -54.79
C LEU A 6 8.61 -0.57 -55.70
N VAL A 7 8.65 -0.90 -56.99
CA VAL A 7 7.67 -0.42 -57.97
C VAL A 7 6.79 -1.58 -58.40
N LEU A 8 5.47 -1.39 -58.30
CA LEU A 8 4.47 -2.38 -58.72
C LEU A 8 3.65 -1.80 -59.87
N LEU A 9 3.82 -2.37 -61.06
CA LEU A 9 3.00 -2.07 -62.22
C LEU A 9 1.80 -3.03 -62.22
N ASN A 10 0.69 -2.58 -61.65
CA ASN A 10 -0.54 -3.36 -61.54
C ASN A 10 -1.36 -3.32 -62.85
N LYS A 11 -2.35 -4.22 -62.98
CA LYS A 11 -3.24 -4.41 -64.14
C LYS A 11 -2.57 -5.00 -65.38
N ALA A 12 -1.65 -5.95 -65.19
CA ALA A 12 -1.04 -6.70 -66.30
C ALA A 12 -2.00 -7.63 -67.08
N ASP A 13 -3.28 -7.67 -66.71
CA ASP A 13 -4.38 -8.29 -67.45
C ASP A 13 -4.94 -7.40 -68.56
N ALA A 14 -4.53 -6.13 -68.62
CA ALA A 14 -4.97 -5.18 -69.62
C ALA A 14 -4.48 -5.52 -71.06
N PRO A 15 -5.06 -4.87 -72.10
CA PRO A 15 -4.69 -5.09 -73.49
C PRO A 15 -3.17 -5.03 -73.71
N GLU A 16 -2.67 -5.78 -74.69
CA GLU A 16 -1.24 -6.01 -74.93
C GLU A 16 -0.40 -4.73 -74.99
N ALA A 17 -0.95 -3.63 -75.52
CA ALA A 17 -0.32 -2.31 -75.52
C ALA A 17 0.12 -1.83 -74.12
N LEU A 18 -0.68 -2.09 -73.08
CA LEU A 18 -0.35 -1.71 -71.70
C LEU A 18 0.71 -2.63 -71.08
N LYS A 19 0.78 -3.90 -71.49
CA LYS A 19 1.85 -4.83 -71.07
C LYS A 19 3.19 -4.40 -71.67
N SER A 20 3.22 -4.15 -72.98
CA SER A 20 4.43 -3.67 -73.66
C SER A 20 4.89 -2.33 -73.09
N PHE A 21 3.95 -1.44 -72.77
CA PHE A 21 4.27 -0.18 -72.08
C PHE A 21 4.86 -0.42 -70.69
N ALA A 22 4.29 -1.33 -69.89
CA ALA A 22 4.81 -1.68 -68.57
C ALA A 22 6.25 -2.25 -68.63
N GLU A 23 6.55 -3.08 -69.63
CA GLU A 23 7.89 -3.61 -69.88
C GLU A 23 8.88 -2.50 -70.27
N VAL A 24 8.47 -1.58 -71.13
CA VAL A 24 9.29 -0.41 -71.49
C VAL A 24 9.55 0.48 -70.27
N LEU A 25 8.53 0.74 -69.44
CA LEU A 25 8.68 1.53 -68.21
C LEU A 25 9.62 0.84 -67.21
N LYS A 26 9.50 -0.48 -67.06
CA LYS A 26 10.38 -1.29 -66.21
C LYS A 26 11.85 -1.09 -66.60
N VAL A 27 12.18 -1.26 -67.88
CA VAL A 27 13.57 -1.17 -68.37
C VAL A 27 14.07 0.27 -68.42
N ARG A 28 13.28 1.22 -68.93
CA ARG A 28 13.76 2.59 -69.20
C ARG A 28 13.81 3.47 -67.96
N LEU A 29 12.77 3.45 -67.14
CA LEU A 29 12.65 4.37 -66.00
C LEU A 29 13.18 3.71 -64.73
N PHE A 30 12.57 2.62 -64.30
CA PHE A 30 12.74 2.21 -62.92
C PHE A 30 14.02 1.39 -62.66
N GLU A 31 14.38 0.48 -63.56
CA GLU A 31 15.62 -0.30 -63.41
C GLU A 31 16.86 0.53 -63.75
N LYS A 32 16.85 1.27 -64.88
CA LYS A 32 18.03 2.04 -65.32
C LYS A 32 18.22 3.37 -64.59
N GLN A 33 17.14 4.11 -64.30
CA GLN A 33 17.27 5.46 -63.72
C GLN A 33 17.30 5.41 -62.18
N PHE A 34 16.44 4.58 -61.57
CA PHE A 34 16.27 4.56 -60.11
C PHE A 34 16.89 3.34 -59.42
N GLY A 35 17.21 2.27 -60.18
CA GLY A 35 17.73 1.02 -59.63
C GLY A 35 16.73 0.30 -58.72
N TRP A 36 15.42 0.55 -58.87
CA TRP A 36 14.39 -0.07 -58.04
C TRP A 36 13.88 -1.36 -58.69
N PRO A 37 13.64 -2.43 -57.91
CA PRO A 37 13.03 -3.64 -58.44
C PRO A 37 11.59 -3.34 -58.88
N VAL A 38 11.24 -3.79 -60.08
CA VAL A 38 9.92 -3.55 -60.68
C VAL A 38 9.23 -4.88 -60.94
N PHE A 39 8.01 -5.01 -60.42
CA PHE A 39 7.15 -6.16 -60.65
C PHE A 39 5.93 -5.75 -61.47
N ILE A 40 5.70 -6.47 -62.56
CA ILE A 40 4.47 -6.37 -63.35
C ILE A 40 3.51 -7.43 -62.81
N ILE A 41 2.41 -7.00 -62.20
CA ILE A 41 1.48 -7.89 -61.51
C ILE A 41 0.05 -7.73 -62.06
N SER A 42 -0.74 -8.79 -61.90
CA SER A 42 -2.20 -8.70 -62.03
C SER A 42 -2.83 -9.36 -60.82
N ALA A 43 -3.53 -8.56 -60.01
CA ALA A 43 -4.27 -9.07 -58.86
C ALA A 43 -5.44 -9.96 -59.31
N VAL A 44 -6.11 -9.60 -60.41
CA VAL A 44 -7.26 -10.33 -60.96
C VAL A 44 -6.82 -11.69 -61.52
N ALA A 45 -5.76 -11.71 -62.34
CA ALA A 45 -5.24 -12.95 -62.92
C ALA A 45 -4.29 -13.73 -61.97
N ARG A 46 -4.05 -13.22 -60.75
CA ARG A 46 -3.06 -13.72 -59.78
C ARG A 46 -1.66 -13.95 -60.39
N LYS A 47 -1.26 -13.09 -61.34
CA LYS A 47 0.03 -13.20 -62.03
C LYS A 47 1.13 -12.45 -61.26
N ALA A 48 2.29 -13.10 -61.17
CA ALA A 48 3.52 -12.57 -60.56
C ALA A 48 3.41 -12.15 -59.08
N LEU A 49 2.44 -12.70 -58.34
CA LEU A 49 2.30 -12.44 -56.91
C LEU A 49 3.34 -13.19 -56.06
N ASP A 50 3.73 -14.41 -56.43
CA ASP A 50 4.74 -15.17 -55.69
C ASP A 50 6.15 -14.52 -55.74
N PRO A 51 6.67 -14.11 -56.92
CA PRO A 51 7.93 -13.36 -56.99
C PRO A 51 7.92 -12.08 -56.13
N LEU A 52 6.80 -11.36 -56.13
CA LEU A 52 6.61 -10.18 -55.30
C LEU A 52 6.68 -10.52 -53.80
N LYS A 53 5.98 -11.58 -53.38
CA LYS A 53 5.98 -12.05 -51.99
C LYS A 53 7.38 -12.43 -51.51
N TYR A 54 8.14 -13.16 -52.33
CA TYR A 54 9.51 -13.53 -51.99
C TYR A 54 10.43 -12.32 -51.88
N LYS A 55 10.28 -11.33 -52.77
CA LYS A 55 11.10 -10.11 -52.68
C LYS A 55 10.76 -9.31 -51.42
N LEU A 56 9.47 -9.16 -51.09
CA LEU A 56 9.05 -8.52 -49.84
C LEU A 56 9.58 -9.25 -48.60
N LEU A 57 9.59 -10.59 -48.62
CA LEU A 57 10.15 -11.40 -47.54
C LEU A 57 11.64 -11.10 -47.32
N GLU A 58 12.45 -11.08 -48.38
CA GLU A 58 13.88 -10.76 -48.33
C GLU A 58 14.11 -9.36 -47.72
N ILE A 59 13.33 -8.38 -48.17
CA ILE A 59 13.40 -6.99 -47.69
C ILE A 59 13.09 -6.90 -46.20
N VAL A 60 12.03 -7.58 -45.75
CA VAL A 60 11.62 -7.60 -44.35
C VAL A 60 12.65 -8.31 -43.49
N GLN A 61 13.23 -9.41 -43.97
CA GLN A 61 14.28 -10.13 -43.26
C GLN A 61 15.52 -9.25 -43.07
N ASP A 62 15.96 -8.55 -44.12
CA ASP A 62 17.11 -7.65 -44.04
C ASP A 62 16.84 -6.44 -43.14
N ALA A 63 15.62 -5.88 -43.18
CA ALA A 63 15.21 -4.81 -42.27
C ALA A 63 15.18 -5.28 -40.81
N ARG A 64 14.66 -6.49 -40.54
CA ARG A 64 14.65 -7.09 -39.20
C ARG A 64 16.06 -7.41 -38.68
N LYS A 65 16.98 -7.84 -39.56
CA LYS A 65 18.39 -8.07 -39.20
C LYS A 65 19.13 -6.77 -38.84
N LYS A 66 18.83 -5.67 -39.55
CA LYS A 66 19.43 -4.34 -39.31
C LYS A 66 18.83 -3.61 -38.11
N ARG A 67 17.60 -3.94 -37.73
CA ARG A 67 16.94 -3.34 -36.57
C ARG A 67 17.66 -3.82 -35.31
N PRO A 68 18.11 -2.92 -34.41
CA PRO A 68 18.66 -3.35 -33.13
C PRO A 68 17.60 -4.19 -32.42
N LYS A 69 17.97 -5.39 -31.96
CA LYS A 69 17.09 -6.21 -31.14
C LYS A 69 16.86 -5.44 -29.84
N GLU A 70 15.68 -4.87 -29.69
CA GLU A 70 15.21 -4.41 -28.37
C GLU A 70 15.35 -5.62 -27.45
N LYS A 71 16.24 -5.52 -26.45
CA LYS A 71 16.32 -6.52 -25.40
C LYS A 71 14.94 -6.48 -24.74
N ALA A 72 14.13 -7.49 -24.99
CA ALA A 72 12.92 -7.71 -24.21
C ALA A 72 13.39 -7.79 -22.75
N GLU A 73 13.09 -6.76 -21.96
CA GLU A 73 13.32 -6.81 -20.54
C GLU A 73 12.48 -7.98 -20.03
N SER A 74 13.15 -9.07 -19.66
CA SER A 74 12.48 -10.17 -18.99
C SER A 74 11.88 -9.58 -17.73
N VAL A 75 10.55 -9.48 -17.67
CA VAL A 75 9.85 -9.07 -16.46
C VAL A 75 10.03 -10.20 -15.46
N ILE A 76 11.11 -10.13 -14.67
CA ILE A 76 11.33 -11.05 -13.56
C ILE A 76 10.39 -10.61 -12.44
N ILE A 77 9.24 -11.27 -12.34
CA ILE A 77 8.34 -11.11 -11.19
C ILE A 77 9.01 -11.81 -10.01
N LYS A 78 9.74 -11.04 -9.19
CA LYS A 78 10.22 -11.53 -7.88
C LYS A 78 9.09 -11.37 -6.87
N PRO A 79 8.71 -12.40 -6.09
CA PRO A 79 7.82 -12.19 -4.97
C PRO A 79 8.46 -11.17 -4.03
N LYS A 80 7.72 -10.11 -3.66
CA LYS A 80 8.18 -9.20 -2.61
C LYS A 80 8.40 -10.04 -1.35
N ALA A 81 9.57 -9.90 -0.74
CA ALA A 81 9.88 -10.59 0.50
C ALA A 81 8.75 -10.32 1.50
N VAL A 82 8.19 -11.38 2.06
CA VAL A 82 7.14 -11.33 3.09
C VAL A 82 7.81 -10.89 4.40
N VAL A 83 8.34 -9.68 4.42
CA VAL A 83 9.02 -9.12 5.59
C VAL A 83 7.94 -8.72 6.57
N HIS A 84 7.62 -9.68 7.44
CA HIS A 84 6.67 -9.63 8.55
C HIS A 84 5.23 -9.31 8.14
N ARG A 85 4.35 -10.31 8.30
CA ARG A 85 2.89 -10.30 8.12
C ARG A 85 2.11 -9.21 8.88
N THR A 86 2.78 -8.20 9.45
CA THR A 86 2.18 -7.08 10.19
C THR A 86 2.93 -5.76 9.95
N LYS A 87 4.27 -5.78 9.79
CA LYS A 87 5.06 -4.54 9.58
C LYS A 87 4.86 -4.01 8.16
N GLY A 88 4.01 -2.99 8.04
CA GLY A 88 3.78 -2.26 6.78
C GLY A 88 2.37 -2.39 6.21
N GLN A 89 1.46 -3.11 6.87
CA GLN A 89 0.06 -3.16 6.41
C GLN A 89 -0.74 -1.91 6.79
N PHE A 90 -0.33 -1.26 7.88
CA PHE A 90 -0.87 0.01 8.35
C PHE A 90 0.22 0.79 9.12
N GLN A 91 0.00 2.08 9.30
CA GLN A 91 0.77 2.99 10.14
C GLN A 91 -0.20 3.78 11.01
N ILE A 92 0.17 3.99 12.27
CA ILE A 92 -0.59 4.79 13.22
C ILE A 92 0.21 6.08 13.46
N LYS A 93 -0.45 7.23 13.30
CA LYS A 93 0.12 8.55 13.56
C LYS A 93 -0.81 9.29 14.52
N PRO A 94 -0.29 10.17 15.40
CA PRO A 94 -1.16 11.06 16.17
C PRO A 94 -1.89 12.02 15.22
N ASP A 95 -3.15 12.31 15.54
CA ASP A 95 -3.96 13.28 14.81
C ASP A 95 -3.51 14.71 15.19
N PRO A 96 -3.12 15.57 14.22
CA PRO A 96 -2.77 16.95 14.50
C PRO A 96 -3.99 17.84 14.85
N GLU A 97 -5.20 17.44 14.48
CA GLU A 97 -6.42 18.25 14.69
C GLU A 97 -7.12 17.92 16.02
N VAL A 98 -7.01 16.67 16.48
CA VAL A 98 -7.67 16.19 17.70
C VAL A 98 -6.64 15.74 18.74
N GLN A 99 -6.59 16.43 19.88
CA GLN A 99 -5.70 16.05 20.97
C GLN A 99 -6.02 14.65 21.50
N GLY A 100 -5.04 13.75 21.49
CA GLY A 100 -5.22 12.35 21.89
C GLY A 100 -5.87 11.48 20.79
N GLY A 101 -6.13 12.04 19.61
CA GLY A 101 -6.61 11.30 18.45
C GLY A 101 -5.49 10.59 17.70
N PHE A 102 -5.84 9.56 16.93
CA PHE A 102 -4.93 8.79 16.09
C PHE A 102 -5.48 8.61 14.68
N ILE A 103 -4.62 8.81 13.68
CA ILE A 103 -4.91 8.55 12.27
C ILE A 103 -4.22 7.25 11.86
N ILE A 104 -5.00 6.30 11.35
CA ILE A 104 -4.51 5.03 10.83
C ILE A 104 -4.53 5.10 9.30
N THR A 105 -3.36 4.91 8.70
CA THR A 105 -3.20 4.87 7.23
C THR A 105 -2.76 3.49 6.80
N GLY A 106 -3.29 2.99 5.68
CA GLY A 106 -2.94 1.67 5.16
C GLY A 106 -3.90 1.17 4.10
N GLU A 107 -3.36 0.51 3.08
CA GLU A 107 -4.12 0.04 1.91
C GLU A 107 -5.25 -0.93 2.29
N LYS A 108 -5.03 -1.80 3.29
CA LYS A 108 -6.04 -2.75 3.76
C LYS A 108 -7.14 -2.11 4.60
N PRO A 109 -6.84 -1.40 5.71
CA PRO A 109 -7.89 -0.82 6.54
C PRO A 109 -8.72 0.22 5.77
N GLU A 110 -8.08 1.07 4.95
CA GLU A 110 -8.81 2.04 4.11
C GLU A 110 -9.72 1.33 3.10
N ARG A 111 -9.23 0.26 2.44
CA ARG A 111 -10.06 -0.53 1.52
C ARG A 111 -11.24 -1.18 2.22
N TRP A 112 -11.05 -1.74 3.41
CA TRP A 112 -12.15 -2.36 4.15
C TRP A 112 -13.21 -1.36 4.54
N ILE A 113 -12.81 -0.15 4.92
CA ILE A 113 -13.73 0.94 5.23
C ILE A 113 -14.56 1.32 4.01
N LEU A 114 -13.92 1.52 2.85
CA LEU A 114 -14.63 1.82 1.60
C LEU A 114 -15.57 0.69 1.13
N GLN A 115 -15.35 -0.54 1.60
CA GLN A 115 -16.17 -1.71 1.26
C GLN A 115 -17.24 -2.02 2.32
N THR A 116 -17.20 -1.36 3.47
CA THR A 116 -18.14 -1.64 4.56
C THR A 116 -19.37 -0.75 4.41
N ASP A 117 -20.53 -1.36 4.52
CA ASP A 117 -21.79 -0.64 4.66
C ASP A 117 -22.01 -0.30 6.13
N PHE A 118 -21.93 0.98 6.48
CA PHE A 118 -22.06 1.45 7.87
C PHE A 118 -23.51 1.53 8.36
N GLU A 119 -24.50 1.36 7.48
CA GLU A 119 -25.91 1.26 7.87
C GLU A 119 -26.28 -0.15 8.36
N ASN A 120 -25.35 -1.11 8.27
CA ASN A 120 -25.54 -2.50 8.68
C ASN A 120 -24.63 -2.88 9.86
N ASP A 121 -25.22 -3.06 11.04
CA ASP A 121 -24.52 -3.43 12.28
C ASP A 121 -23.66 -4.70 12.14
N GLU A 122 -24.10 -5.70 11.37
CA GLU A 122 -23.32 -6.93 11.14
C GLU A 122 -22.03 -6.65 10.37
N ALA A 123 -22.08 -5.73 9.40
CA ALA A 123 -20.93 -5.33 8.60
C ALA A 123 -19.92 -4.53 9.43
N VAL A 124 -20.41 -3.68 10.35
CA VAL A 124 -19.58 -2.95 11.31
C VAL A 124 -18.88 -3.90 12.28
N GLY A 125 -19.59 -4.90 12.82
CA GLY A 125 -18.99 -5.93 13.67
C GLY A 125 -17.91 -6.73 12.94
N TYR A 126 -18.16 -7.08 11.68
CA TYR A 126 -17.18 -7.77 10.85
C TYR A 126 -15.94 -6.91 10.49
N LEU A 127 -16.12 -5.60 10.33
CA LEU A 127 -15.02 -4.66 10.18
C LEU A 127 -14.16 -4.63 11.45
N ALA A 128 -14.78 -4.53 12.63
CA ALA A 128 -14.08 -4.54 13.92
C ALA A 128 -13.20 -5.79 14.07
N ASP A 129 -13.74 -6.98 13.80
CA ASP A 129 -13.00 -8.25 13.79
C ASP A 129 -11.78 -8.23 12.85
N ARG A 130 -11.94 -7.65 11.65
CA ARG A 130 -10.86 -7.56 10.65
C ARG A 130 -9.75 -6.62 11.11
N LEU A 131 -10.11 -5.46 11.68
CA LEU A 131 -9.15 -4.49 12.22
C LEU A 131 -8.39 -5.08 13.42
N SER A 132 -9.09 -5.81 14.30
CA SER A 132 -8.50 -6.54 15.43
C SER A 132 -7.49 -7.59 14.95
N LYS A 133 -7.88 -8.45 13.99
CA LYS A 133 -7.00 -9.46 13.35
C LYS A 133 -5.80 -8.84 12.62
N LEU A 134 -5.93 -7.62 12.12
CA LEU A 134 -4.82 -6.90 11.50
C LEU A 134 -3.78 -6.44 12.53
N GLY A 135 -4.17 -6.31 13.80
CA GLY A 135 -3.34 -5.84 14.91
C GLY A 135 -3.44 -4.34 15.16
N ILE A 136 -4.54 -3.68 14.73
CA ILE A 136 -4.73 -2.24 14.95
C ILE A 136 -4.89 -1.92 16.44
N GLU A 137 -5.64 -2.72 17.19
CA GLU A 137 -5.81 -2.52 18.65
C GLU A 137 -4.47 -2.58 19.40
N ASP A 138 -3.65 -3.59 19.10
CA ASP A 138 -2.29 -3.71 19.64
C ASP A 138 -1.41 -2.51 19.26
N GLY A 139 -1.59 -2.01 18.03
CA GLY A 139 -0.89 -0.83 17.53
C GLY A 139 -1.28 0.44 18.29
N LEU A 140 -2.58 0.65 18.52
CA LEU A 140 -3.12 1.79 19.26
C LEU A 140 -2.68 1.75 20.73
N ARG A 141 -2.73 0.58 21.36
CA ARG A 141 -2.21 0.39 22.73
C ARG A 141 -0.73 0.76 22.82
N LYS A 142 0.10 0.32 21.87
CA LYS A 142 1.53 0.66 21.80
C LYS A 142 1.79 2.14 21.50
N ALA A 143 0.87 2.80 20.79
CA ALA A 143 0.93 4.22 20.50
C ALA A 143 0.47 5.08 21.69
N GLY A 144 -0.05 4.48 22.76
CA GLY A 144 -0.52 5.18 23.96
C GLY A 144 -1.96 5.67 23.88
N ALA A 145 -2.81 5.04 23.05
CA ALA A 145 -4.22 5.36 23.02
C ALA A 145 -4.89 5.05 24.37
N HIS A 146 -5.69 6.01 24.86
CA HIS A 146 -6.55 5.83 26.03
C HIS A 146 -7.93 5.34 25.60
N VAL A 147 -8.68 4.72 26.51
CA VAL A 147 -10.09 4.39 26.27
C VAL A 147 -10.84 5.68 25.94
N GLY A 148 -11.58 5.68 24.84
CA GLY A 148 -12.26 6.87 24.34
C GLY A 148 -11.45 7.72 23.36
N ALA A 149 -10.24 7.29 22.96
CA ALA A 149 -9.45 8.01 21.98
C ALA A 149 -10.15 8.04 20.61
N ASN A 150 -10.17 9.20 19.95
CA ASN A 150 -10.71 9.33 18.60
C ASN A 150 -9.77 8.70 17.58
N VAL A 151 -10.26 7.73 16.80
CA VAL A 151 -9.47 7.03 15.78
C VAL A 151 -10.07 7.26 14.41
N THR A 152 -9.27 7.82 13.51
CA THR A 152 -9.67 8.12 12.13
C THR A 152 -8.99 7.18 11.15
N ILE A 153 -9.78 6.53 10.31
CA ILE A 153 -9.30 5.64 9.25
C ILE A 153 -10.11 5.90 7.98
N GLY A 154 -9.44 6.20 6.85
CA GLY A 154 -10.13 6.35 5.56
C GLY A 154 -11.22 7.44 5.51
N GLY A 155 -11.18 8.42 6.40
CA GLY A 155 -12.19 9.50 6.51
C GLY A 155 -13.34 9.21 7.48
N ILE A 156 -13.36 8.03 8.12
CA ILE A 156 -14.33 7.69 9.15
C ILE A 156 -13.63 7.71 10.50
N SER A 157 -14.24 8.42 11.45
CA SER A 157 -13.75 8.59 12.82
C SER A 157 -14.68 7.86 13.78
N PHE A 158 -14.11 7.13 14.74
CA PHE A 158 -14.85 6.43 15.78
C PHE A 158 -14.09 6.50 17.11
N GLU A 159 -14.83 6.28 18.19
CA GLU A 159 -14.26 6.20 19.54
C GLU A 159 -13.67 4.82 19.77
N TRP A 160 -12.40 4.76 20.18
CA TRP A 160 -11.72 3.50 20.42
C TRP A 160 -12.05 2.95 21.82
N GLU A 161 -12.76 1.83 21.82
CA GLU A 161 -12.99 1.00 23.00
C GLU A 161 -12.26 -0.34 22.83
N PRO A 162 -11.30 -0.69 23.72
CA PRO A 162 -10.60 -1.96 23.62
C PRO A 162 -11.57 -3.12 23.89
N MET A 163 -11.62 -4.11 22.99
CA MET A 163 -12.42 -5.33 23.20
C MET A 163 -11.85 -6.21 24.32
N THR A 164 -10.61 -5.94 24.75
CA THR A 164 -10.03 -6.60 25.92
C THR A 164 -10.68 -6.04 27.18
N THR A 165 -11.34 -6.90 27.96
CA THR A 165 -11.81 -6.58 29.31
C THR A 165 -10.69 -5.89 30.09
N ALA A 166 -11.01 -4.80 30.79
CA ALA A 166 -10.10 -3.97 31.57
C ALA A 166 -9.43 -4.68 32.78
N GLY A 167 -8.90 -5.90 32.60
CA GLY A 167 -8.38 -6.76 33.68
C GLY A 167 -7.21 -7.68 33.32
N ASP A 168 -6.71 -7.69 32.08
CA ASP A 168 -5.66 -8.65 31.63
C ASP A 168 -4.28 -8.04 31.36
N ASP A 169 -4.06 -6.74 31.61
CA ASP A 169 -2.68 -6.26 31.81
C ASP A 169 -2.34 -6.57 33.27
N PRO A 170 -1.56 -7.63 33.58
CA PRO A 170 -1.05 -7.78 34.92
C PRO A 170 -0.23 -6.52 35.20
N ILE A 171 -0.64 -5.75 36.20
CA ILE A 171 0.26 -4.78 36.83
C ILE A 171 1.54 -5.55 37.06
N LEU A 172 2.66 -5.07 36.48
CA LEU A 172 3.92 -5.82 36.49
C LEU A 172 4.47 -5.83 37.92
N THR A 173 3.93 -6.71 38.74
CA THR A 173 4.33 -6.94 40.12
C THR A 173 5.49 -7.94 40.12
N GLY A 174 6.36 -7.85 41.13
CA GLY A 174 7.44 -8.83 41.29
C GLY A 174 6.88 -10.25 41.36
N ARG A 175 7.65 -11.25 40.92
CA ARG A 175 7.25 -12.66 41.14
C ARG A 175 6.95 -12.89 42.63
N GLY A 176 5.73 -13.29 42.93
CA GLY A 176 5.27 -13.53 44.31
C GLY A 176 4.42 -12.40 44.92
N THR A 177 4.20 -11.28 44.23
CA THR A 177 3.26 -10.22 44.64
C THR A 177 2.09 -10.13 43.66
N ASP A 178 0.87 -9.97 44.17
CA ASP A 178 -0.35 -9.75 43.38
C ASP A 178 -1.14 -8.62 44.05
N VAL A 179 -1.26 -7.49 43.35
CA VAL A 179 -1.97 -6.29 43.86
C VAL A 179 -3.43 -6.61 44.19
N ARG A 180 -4.04 -7.64 43.57
CA ARG A 180 -5.39 -8.10 43.90
C ARG A 180 -5.46 -8.76 45.28
N LEU A 181 -4.37 -9.38 45.72
CA LEU A 181 -4.26 -10.05 47.02
C LEU A 181 -3.68 -9.15 48.11
N GLU A 182 -2.95 -8.10 47.74
CA GLU A 182 -2.31 -7.17 48.69
C GLU A 182 -3.25 -6.11 49.30
N GLN A 183 -4.57 -6.23 49.10
CA GLN A 183 -5.53 -5.37 49.80
C GLN A 183 -5.56 -5.70 51.29
N THR A 184 -4.68 -5.07 52.07
CA THR A 184 -4.67 -5.19 53.53
C THR A 184 -5.74 -4.27 54.13
N SER A 185 -6.68 -4.84 54.90
CA SER A 185 -7.65 -4.07 55.70
C SER A 185 -7.05 -3.52 57.00
N ARG A 186 -5.76 -3.79 57.25
CA ARG A 186 -5.07 -3.30 58.45
C ARG A 186 -4.65 -1.85 58.26
N ILE A 187 -5.20 -0.99 59.10
CA ILE A 187 -4.76 0.40 59.27
C ILE A 187 -3.23 0.41 59.42
N SER A 188 -2.53 1.13 58.55
CA SER A 188 -1.06 1.21 58.54
C SER A 188 -0.55 1.90 59.83
N ALA A 189 0.73 1.73 60.17
CA ALA A 189 1.30 2.42 61.32
C ALA A 189 1.22 3.96 61.16
N ALA A 190 1.35 4.45 59.91
CA ALA A 190 1.20 5.86 59.58
C ALA A 190 -0.25 6.34 59.78
N GLU A 191 -1.24 5.59 59.32
CA GLU A 191 -2.66 5.90 59.54
C GLU A 191 -3.03 5.85 61.03
N ARG A 192 -2.52 4.87 61.81
CA ARG A 192 -2.74 4.84 63.27
C ARG A 192 -2.15 6.06 63.96
N LYS A 193 -0.97 6.51 63.53
CA LYS A 193 -0.34 7.74 64.04
C LYS A 193 -1.17 8.97 63.67
N ARG A 194 -1.65 9.06 62.42
CA ARG A 194 -2.53 10.14 61.96
C ARG A 194 -3.84 10.17 62.74
N ALA A 195 -4.52 9.03 62.87
CA ALA A 195 -5.74 8.89 63.67
C ALA A 195 -5.50 9.23 65.16
N SER A 196 -4.29 8.98 65.68
CA SER A 196 -3.92 9.44 67.02
C SER A 196 -3.67 10.95 67.08
N GLN A 197 -3.13 11.57 66.03
CA GLN A 197 -2.91 13.02 65.95
C GLN A 197 -4.22 13.78 65.79
N VAL A 198 -5.13 13.29 64.94
CA VAL A 198 -6.50 13.80 64.77
C VAL A 198 -7.25 13.74 66.10
N ARG A 199 -7.22 12.60 66.80
CA ARG A 199 -7.82 12.48 68.15
C ARG A 199 -7.24 13.40 69.21
N ARG A 200 -5.99 13.86 69.03
CA ARG A 200 -5.32 14.82 69.92
C ARG A 200 -5.47 16.27 69.45
N GLY A 201 -6.16 16.51 68.33
CA GLY A 201 -6.35 17.83 67.76
C GLY A 201 -5.09 18.45 67.15
N LEU A 202 -4.09 17.64 66.79
CA LEU A 202 -2.83 18.15 66.22
C LEU A 202 -2.89 18.43 64.71
N ILE A 203 -3.82 17.78 63.99
CA ILE A 203 -3.98 17.84 62.54
C ILE A 203 -5.48 17.76 62.24
N ASP A 204 -5.94 18.47 61.22
CA ASP A 204 -7.29 18.33 60.69
C ASP A 204 -7.47 16.95 60.01
N GLU A 205 -8.63 16.33 60.18
CA GLU A 205 -8.97 15.05 59.57
C GLU A 205 -8.99 15.13 58.04
N LEU A 206 -9.23 16.33 57.49
CA LEU A 206 -9.35 16.57 56.05
C LEU A 206 -8.13 17.25 55.42
N ASP A 207 -7.12 17.61 56.20
CA ASP A 207 -5.90 18.20 55.66
C ASP A 207 -4.93 17.11 55.23
N TYR A 208 -4.86 16.89 53.92
CA TYR A 208 -3.96 15.90 53.29
C TYR A 208 -2.54 16.44 53.04
N GLY A 209 -2.26 17.71 53.36
CA GLY A 209 -0.91 18.28 53.38
C GLY A 209 -0.12 18.02 52.10
N GLU A 210 -0.44 18.73 51.03
CA GLU A 210 0.52 18.92 49.94
C GLU A 210 1.67 19.78 50.51
N ASP A 211 2.89 19.23 50.50
CA ASP A 211 4.18 19.94 50.69
C ASP A 211 4.78 20.14 52.11
N GLN A 212 4.65 19.22 53.07
CA GLN A 212 5.44 19.30 54.32
C GLN A 212 6.58 18.25 54.41
N GLU A 213 7.81 18.74 54.26
CA GLU A 213 9.05 18.01 54.57
C GLU A 213 9.13 17.70 56.08
N ALA A 214 9.35 16.42 56.42
CA ALA A 214 9.51 15.99 57.80
C ALA A 214 10.87 16.44 58.38
N SER A 215 10.90 17.58 59.08
CA SER A 215 12.08 18.00 59.86
C SER A 215 12.18 17.22 61.19
N ARG A 216 13.41 16.89 61.60
CA ARG A 216 13.73 15.99 62.74
C ARG A 216 13.95 16.70 64.08
N GLU A 217 13.73 18.01 64.16
CA GLU A 217 14.25 18.87 65.24
C GLU A 217 13.25 19.20 66.36
N ARG A 218 12.43 18.24 66.81
CA ARG A 218 11.45 18.53 67.88
C ARG A 218 11.56 17.60 69.08
N TRP A 219 12.71 17.62 69.78
CA TRP A 219 12.89 17.07 71.15
C TRP A 219 14.04 17.77 71.91
N GLU A 220 14.06 19.11 71.96
CA GLU A 220 14.76 19.87 73.01
C GLU A 220 13.72 20.71 73.74
N GLY A 221 13.33 20.26 74.95
CA GLY A 221 12.30 20.90 75.78
C GLY A 221 11.69 19.94 76.78
#